data_AF-A0A9Q0GIS9-F1
#
_entry.id   AF-A0A9Q0GIS9-F1
#
_cell.length_a   1.000
_cell.length_b   1.000
_cell.length_c   1.000
_cell.angle_alpha   90.00
_cell.angle_beta   90.00
_cell.angle_gamma   90.00
#
_symmetry.space_group_name_H-M   'P 1'
#
loop_
_entity.id
_entity.type
_entity.pdbx_description
1 polymer ?
#
loop_
_entity_poly.entity_id
_entity_poly.type
_entity_poly.pdbx_seq_one_letter_code
_entity_poly.pdbx_strand_id
1 'polypeptide(L)'
;MAASVWEISNNATLLPEVIQVWFDFGHDQVFAYLLLSADSAGTALARTLSAGSDTCKSNNAFCLQSYISIALGFAGFLFLGFSALLSGFRVVCFIINGSRFHL
;
A
#
# COMPACT_ATOMS: atom_id res chain seq x y z
N MET A 1 -0.14 -7.60 -5.79
CA MET A 1 -1.01 -8.79 -5.61
C MET A 1 -1.22 -9.64 -6.87
N ALA A 2 -1.27 -9.08 -8.09
CA ALA A 2 -1.48 -9.90 -9.30
C ALA A 2 -0.36 -10.93 -9.57
N ALA A 3 0.92 -10.54 -9.42
CA ALA A 3 2.05 -11.45 -9.55
C ALA A 3 2.04 -12.57 -8.49
N SER A 4 1.64 -12.24 -7.26
CA SER A 4 1.51 -13.17 -6.14
C SER A 4 0.38 -14.19 -6.36
N VAL A 5 -0.78 -13.73 -6.85
CA VAL A 5 -1.92 -14.61 -7.21
C VAL A 5 -1.53 -15.52 -8.38
N TRP A 6 -0.87 -14.97 -9.39
CA TRP A 6 -0.36 -15.74 -10.52
C TRP A 6 0.57 -16.86 -10.05
N GLU A 7 1.51 -16.53 -9.16
CA GLU A 7 2.45 -17.48 -8.59
C GLU A 7 1.75 -18.62 -7.85
N ILE A 8 0.76 -18.30 -7.00
CA ILE A 8 -0.02 -19.31 -6.26
C ILE A 8 -0.80 -20.20 -7.24
N SER A 9 -1.39 -19.61 -8.28
CA SER A 9 -2.24 -20.33 -9.23
C SER A 9 -1.47 -21.22 -10.20
N ASN A 10 -0.28 -20.81 -10.64
CA ASN A 10 0.50 -21.50 -11.67
C ASN A 10 1.73 -22.23 -11.12
N ASN A 11 2.02 -22.09 -9.82
CA ASN A 11 3.23 -22.57 -9.16
C ASN A 11 4.52 -22.11 -9.88
N ALA A 12 4.46 -20.94 -10.52
CA ALA A 12 5.51 -20.37 -11.34
C ALA A 12 5.52 -18.85 -11.20
N THR A 13 6.73 -18.27 -11.13
CA THR A 13 6.91 -16.82 -11.09
C THR A 13 6.49 -16.20 -12.44
N LEU A 14 5.92 -15.00 -12.40
CA LEU A 14 5.56 -14.26 -13.63
C LEU A 14 6.84 -13.75 -14.33
N LEU A 15 7.85 -13.40 -13.53
CA LEU A 15 9.13 -12.88 -13.98
C LEU A 15 10.27 -13.79 -13.50
N PRO A 16 11.48 -13.67 -14.07
CA PRO A 16 12.68 -14.25 -13.48
C PRO A 16 12.81 -13.83 -12.01
N GLU A 17 13.22 -14.75 -11.15
CA GLU A 17 13.23 -14.57 -9.69
C GLU A 17 13.88 -13.27 -9.23
N VAL A 18 15.05 -12.94 -9.78
CA VAL A 18 15.78 -11.70 -9.48
C VAL A 18 14.87 -10.49 -9.70
N ILE A 19 14.22 -10.42 -10.87
CA ILE A 19 13.37 -9.29 -11.24
C ILE A 19 12.11 -9.28 -10.39
N GLN A 20 11.51 -10.45 -10.13
CA GLN A 20 10.27 -10.54 -9.37
C GLN A 20 10.45 -10.04 -7.92
N VAL A 21 11.53 -10.44 -7.25
CA VAL A 21 11.77 -10.08 -5.85
C VAL A 21 11.98 -8.57 -5.69
N TRP A 22 12.74 -7.95 -6.59
CA TRP A 22 12.92 -6.49 -6.60
C TRP A 22 11.65 -5.75 -7.03
N PHE A 23 10.90 -6.29 -7.99
CA PHE A 23 9.63 -5.72 -8.44
C PHE A 23 8.60 -5.70 -7.33
N ASP A 24 8.39 -6.82 -6.62
CA ASP A 24 7.41 -6.92 -5.53
C ASP A 24 7.74 -5.92 -4.41
N PHE A 25 9.00 -5.86 -3.98
CA PHE A 25 9.43 -4.93 -2.94
C PHE A 25 9.34 -3.46 -3.40
N GLY A 26 9.87 -3.14 -4.57
CA GLY A 26 9.83 -1.78 -5.11
C GLY A 26 8.41 -1.27 -5.34
N HIS A 27 7.52 -2.14 -5.83
CA HIS A 27 6.10 -1.84 -5.99
C HIS A 27 5.46 -1.51 -4.64
N ASP A 28 5.67 -2.34 -3.62
CA ASP A 28 5.12 -2.08 -2.28
C ASP A 28 5.59 -0.74 -1.71
N GLN A 29 6.87 -0.40 -1.87
CA GLN A 29 7.42 0.88 -1.41
C GLN A 29 6.81 2.09 -2.13
N VAL A 30 6.67 2.03 -3.46
CA VAL A 30 6.09 3.13 -4.25
C VAL A 30 4.61 3.33 -3.91
N PHE A 31 3.83 2.24 -3.83
CA PHE A 31 2.42 2.34 -3.50
C PHE A 31 2.18 2.79 -2.06
N ALA A 32 2.99 2.32 -1.11
CA ALA A 32 2.92 2.78 0.27
C ALA A 32 3.17 4.29 0.36
N TYR A 33 4.18 4.80 -0.36
CA TYR A 33 4.48 6.23 -0.39
C TYR A 33 3.34 7.04 -1.03
N LEU A 34 2.82 6.60 -2.17
CA LEU A 34 1.72 7.28 -2.86
C LEU A 34 0.45 7.32 -2.00
N LEU A 35 0.08 6.20 -1.39
CA LEU A 35 -1.12 6.09 -0.56
C LEU A 35 -1.00 6.97 0.69
N LEU A 36 0.12 6.89 1.40
CA LEU A 36 0.38 7.75 2.57
C LEU A 36 0.34 9.24 2.20
N SER A 37 0.93 9.60 1.06
CA SER A 37 0.94 10.98 0.58
C SER A 37 -0.47 11.47 0.26
N ALA A 38 -1.26 10.66 -0.46
CA ALA A 38 -2.64 10.97 -0.82
C ALA A 38 -3.53 11.12 0.43
N ASP A 39 -3.43 10.19 1.39
CA ASP A 39 -4.22 10.22 2.62
C ASP A 39 -3.83 11.39 3.53
N SER A 40 -2.55 11.75 3.59
CA SER A 40 -2.07 12.92 4.34
C SER A 40 -2.62 14.23 3.74
N ALA A 41 -2.60 14.37 2.42
CA ALA A 41 -3.14 15.52 1.71
C ALA A 41 -4.67 15.58 1.86
N GLY A 42 -5.35 14.44 1.73
CA GLY A 42 -6.79 14.32 1.97
C GLY A 42 -7.17 14.68 3.39
N THR A 43 -6.39 14.26 4.39
CA THR A 43 -6.60 14.62 5.81
C THR A 43 -6.47 16.12 6.04
N ALA A 44 -5.45 16.75 5.46
CA ALA A 44 -5.26 18.20 5.56
C ALA A 44 -6.45 18.95 4.95
N LEU A 45 -6.86 18.57 3.74
CA LEU A 45 -8.01 19.15 3.05
C LEU A 45 -9.32 18.94 3.82
N ALA A 46 -9.58 17.73 4.32
CA ALA A 46 -10.75 17.43 5.12
C ALA A 46 -10.81 18.29 6.39
N ARG A 47 -9.67 18.50 7.08
CA ARG A 47 -9.59 19.41 8.22
C ARG A 47 -9.91 20.85 7.84
N THR A 48 -9.38 21.36 6.73
CA THR A 48 -9.66 22.72 6.26
C THR A 48 -11.13 22.90 5.93
N LEU A 49 -11.76 21.91 5.27
CA LEU A 49 -13.19 21.94 4.94
C LEU A 49 -14.06 21.85 6.20
N SER A 50 -13.69 21.03 7.19
CA SER A 50 -14.45 20.91 8.44
C SER A 50 -14.31 22.12 9.35
N ALA A 51 -13.14 22.76 9.42
CA ALA A 51 -12.89 23.89 10.31
C ALA A 51 -13.21 25.26 9.68
N GLY A 52 -13.04 25.40 8.37
CA GLY A 52 -13.09 26.69 7.66
C GLY A 52 -14.28 26.90 6.72
N SER A 53 -15.09 25.86 6.43
CA SER A 53 -16.22 25.98 5.50
C SER A 53 -17.55 25.58 6.13
N ASP A 54 -18.61 26.36 5.88
CA ASP A 54 -19.99 25.99 6.26
C ASP A 54 -20.48 24.72 5.56
N THR A 55 -19.73 24.20 4.57
CA THR A 55 -20.03 22.97 3.83
C THR A 55 -20.21 21.77 4.74
N CYS A 56 -19.38 21.66 5.79
CA CYS A 56 -19.48 20.57 6.77
C CYS A 56 -20.67 20.75 7.73
N LYS A 57 -21.06 22.01 7.98
CA LYS A 57 -22.22 22.39 8.79
C LYS A 57 -23.54 22.18 8.04
N SER A 58 -23.53 22.42 6.73
CA SER A 58 -24.66 22.28 5.83
C SER A 58 -24.85 20.85 5.31
N ASN A 59 -23.77 20.09 5.12
CA ASN A 59 -23.83 18.72 4.58
C ASN A 59 -22.88 17.77 5.35
N ASN A 60 -23.30 17.38 6.55
CA ASN A 60 -22.53 16.50 7.45
C ASN A 60 -22.19 15.13 6.83
N ALA A 61 -23.04 14.62 5.93
CA ALA A 61 -22.82 13.33 5.27
C ALA A 61 -21.54 13.32 4.41
N PHE A 62 -21.22 14.44 3.75
CA PHE A 62 -20.03 14.56 2.92
C PHE A 62 -18.74 14.52 3.75
N CYS A 63 -18.73 15.19 4.90
CA CYS A 63 -17.59 15.15 5.81
C CYS A 63 -17.38 13.77 6.42
N LEU A 64 -18.45 13.11 6.88
CA LEU A 64 -18.36 11.77 7.44
C LEU A 64 -17.82 10.77 6.40
N GLN A 65 -18.32 10.83 5.16
CA GLN A 65 -17.84 9.98 4.08
C GLN A 65 -16.36 10.24 3.75
N SER A 66 -15.92 11.51 3.75
CA SER A 66 -14.53 11.86 3.51
C SER A 66 -13.60 11.29 4.58
N TYR A 67 -13.98 11.40 5.87
CA TYR A 67 -13.22 10.80 6.97
C TYR A 67 -13.15 9.28 6.90
N ILE A 68 -14.26 8.61 6.55
CA ILE A 68 -14.27 7.16 6.35
C ILE A 68 -13.33 6.77 5.21
N SER A 69 -13.36 7.49 4.08
CA SER A 69 -12.48 7.21 2.94
C SER A 69 -11.00 7.35 3.31
N ILE A 70 -10.63 8.40 4.05
CA ILE A 70 -9.25 8.63 4.52
C ILE A 70 -8.83 7.51 5.49
N ALA A 71 -9.70 7.13 6.41
CA ALA A 71 -9.42 6.06 7.37
C ALA A 71 -9.19 4.70 6.65
N LEU A 72 -9.98 4.40 5.62
CA LEU A 72 -9.79 3.21 4.79
C LEU A 72 -8.49 3.26 3.99
N GLY A 73 -8.07 4.45 3.53
CA GLY A 73 -6.77 4.65 2.90
C GLY A 73 -5.61 4.27 3.83
N PHE A 74 -5.60 4.80 5.06
CA PHE A 74 -4.60 4.43 6.07
C PHE A 74 -4.64 2.94 6.45
N ALA A 75 -5.83 2.33 6.49
CA ALA A 75 -5.94 0.88 6.67
C ALA A 75 -5.28 0.11 5.51
N GLY A 76 -5.46 0.58 4.27
CA GLY A 76 -4.75 0.08 3.10
C GLY A 76 -3.24 0.26 3.20
N PHE A 77 -2.76 1.38 3.73
CA PHE A 77 -1.33 1.61 3.96
C PHE A 77 -0.73 0.60 4.94
N LEU A 78 -1.45 0.24 6.02
CA LEU A 78 -1.00 -0.81 6.94
C LEU A 78 -0.89 -2.17 6.24
N PHE A 79 -1.84 -2.49 5.36
CA PHE A 79 -1.80 -3.71 4.56
C PHE A 79 -0.59 -3.74 3.61
N LEU A 80 -0.30 -2.61 2.94
CA LEU A 80 0.91 -2.46 2.13
C LEU A 80 2.18 -2.57 2.98
N GLY A 81 2.18 -2.04 4.21
CA GLY A 81 3.30 -2.18 5.14
C GLY A 81 3.58 -3.64 5.50
N PHE A 82 2.53 -4.44 5.75
CA PHE A 82 2.70 -5.88 5.97
C PHE A 82 3.20 -6.60 4.72
N SER A 83 2.71 -6.23 3.54
CA SER A 83 3.24 -6.73 2.26
C SER A 83 4.72 -6.42 2.10
N ALA A 84 5.13 -5.18 2.39
CA ALA A 84 6.51 -4.71 2.30
C ALA A 84 7.47 -5.47 3.23
N LEU A 85 7.00 -5.88 4.42
CA LEU A 85 7.78 -6.73 5.33
C LEU A 85 8.03 -8.11 4.72
N LEU A 86 7.01 -8.73 4.11
CA LEU A 86 7.13 -10.03 3.48
C LEU A 86 7.98 -9.99 2.20
N SER A 87 7.79 -8.98 1.35
CA SER A 87 8.60 -8.80 0.14
C SER A 87 10.04 -8.42 0.49
N GLY A 88 10.25 -7.58 1.51
CA GLY A 88 11.57 -7.26 2.05
C GLY A 88 12.30 -8.47 2.61
N PHE A 89 11.62 -9.36 3.34
CA PHE A 89 12.20 -10.63 3.79
C PHE A 89 12.69 -11.48 2.61
N ARG A 90 11.90 -11.57 1.52
CA ARG A 90 12.30 -12.29 0.30
C ARG A 90 13.52 -11.66 -0.37
N VAL A 91 13.62 -10.33 -0.42
CA VAL A 91 14.81 -9.61 -0.91
C VAL A 91 16.04 -9.97 -0.07
N VAL A 92 15.92 -9.97 1.25
CA VAL A 92 17.02 -10.32 2.16
C VAL A 92 17.47 -11.77 1.94
N CYS A 93 16.54 -12.72 1.86
CA CYS A 93 16.86 -14.11 1.52
C CYS A 93 17.58 -14.21 0.17
N PHE A 94 17.09 -13.50 -0.84
CA PHE A 94 17.69 -13.49 -2.17
C PHE A 94 19.13 -12.98 -2.17
N ILE A 95 19.42 -11.92 -1.39
CA ILE A 95 20.78 -11.37 -1.25
C ILE A 95 21.72 -12.36 -0.56
N ILE A 96 21.24 -13.08 0.47
CA ILE A 96 22.09 -13.96 1.28
C ILE A 96 22.29 -15.33 0.63
N ASN A 97 21.22 -15.93 0.12
CA ASN A 97 21.19 -17.32 -0.35
C ASN A 97 21.22 -17.45 -1.88
N GLY A 98 21.04 -16.34 -2.62
CA GLY A 98 20.84 -16.38 -4.07
C GLY A 98 19.45 -16.87 -4.49
N SER A 99 18.57 -17.19 -3.53
CA SER A 99 17.18 -17.58 -3.75
C SER A 99 16.26 -16.82 -2.80
N ARG A 100 15.01 -16.61 -3.20
CA ARG A 100 13.98 -15.96 -2.38
C ARG A 100 13.55 -16.77 -1.15
N PHE A 101 14.03 -18.01 -1.03
CA PHE A 101 13.74 -18.89 0.08
C PHE A 101 14.91 -18.95 1.06
N HIS A 102 14.61 -19.29 2.31
CA HIS A 102 15.64 -19.47 3.33
C HIS A 102 16.35 -20.84 3.23
N LEU A 103 15.92 -21.71 2.30
CA LEU A 103 16.44 -23.07 2.08
C LEU A 103 17.30 -23.13 0.83
#